data_AF-A0A838EX76-F1
#
_entry.id   AF-A0A838EX76-F1
#
_cell.length_a   1.000
_cell.length_b   1.000
_cell.length_c   1.000
_cell.angle_alpha   90.00
_cell.angle_beta   90.00
_cell.angle_gamma   90.00
#
_symmetry.space_group_name_H-M   'P 1'
#
loop_
_entity.id
_entity.type
_entity.pdbx_description
1 polymer ?
#
loop_
_entity_poly.entity_id
_entity_poly.type
_entity_poly.pdbx_seq_one_letter_code
_entity_poly.pdbx_strand_id
1 'polypeptide(L)'
;MSTFKATAFSQLQRLGQSLMLPVSVLPAAGLLVALGRALQSAKGNAVLIGIGDVCYSGGISIFEQMPTLFAVGVAIGFSGGAAIAGLAAVAGYFTLINVLKTTTTLLALKLPINTGVFGGILIGLMTAALYKKFHETKLPPFLGFFSGKRLVPIVTAASAVGRTA
;
A
#
# COMPACT_ATOMS: atom_id res chain seq x y z
N MET A 1 -23.02 -19.30 -17.96
CA MET A 1 -22.93 -17.94 -17.38
C MET A 1 -22.86 -17.93 -15.83
N SER A 2 -23.06 -19.06 -15.14
CA SER A 2 -23.04 -19.16 -13.66
C SER A 2 -21.62 -19.32 -13.04
N THR A 3 -20.66 -19.92 -13.76
CA THR A 3 -19.30 -20.16 -13.23
C THR A 3 -18.51 -18.86 -13.02
N PHE A 4 -18.67 -17.87 -13.91
CA PHE A 4 -17.97 -16.58 -13.81
C PHE A 4 -18.42 -15.76 -12.58
N LYS A 5 -19.72 -15.78 -12.25
CA LYS A 5 -20.25 -15.12 -11.05
C LYS A 5 -19.71 -15.74 -9.77
N ALA A 6 -19.60 -17.07 -9.71
CA ALA A 6 -19.06 -17.77 -8.55
C ALA A 6 -17.56 -17.47 -8.32
N THR A 7 -16.76 -17.45 -9.40
CA THR A 7 -15.34 -17.09 -9.31
C THR A 7 -15.13 -15.61 -8.95
N ALA A 8 -15.87 -14.70 -9.57
CA ALA A 8 -15.80 -13.27 -9.26
C ALA A 8 -16.19 -12.98 -7.79
N PHE A 9 -17.25 -13.63 -7.29
CA PHE A 9 -17.68 -13.49 -5.90
C PHE A 9 -16.64 -14.03 -4.91
N SER A 10 -16.01 -15.18 -5.21
CA SER A 10 -14.94 -15.75 -4.39
C SER A 10 -13.69 -14.85 -4.34
N GLN A 11 -13.30 -14.21 -5.45
CA GLN A 11 -12.20 -13.25 -5.48
C GLN A 11 -12.52 -11.97 -4.69
N LEU A 12 -13.76 -11.49 -4.77
CA LEU A 12 -14.22 -10.33 -4.01
C LEU A 12 -14.27 -10.61 -2.50
N GLN A 13 -14.66 -11.83 -2.11
CA GLN A 13 -14.64 -12.27 -0.72
C GLN A 13 -13.21 -12.36 -0.16
N ARG A 14 -12.28 -12.91 -0.95
CA ARG A 14 -10.84 -12.92 -0.60
C ARG A 14 -10.26 -11.51 -0.50
N LEU A 15 -10.67 -10.61 -1.40
CA LEU A 15 -10.33 -9.19 -1.29
C LEU A 15 -10.83 -8.62 0.03
N GLY A 16 -12.11 -8.81 0.36
CA GLY A 16 -12.68 -8.40 1.64
C GLY A 16 -11.89 -8.91 2.86
N GLN A 17 -11.47 -10.18 2.85
CA GLN A 17 -10.64 -10.74 3.92
C GLN A 17 -9.24 -10.10 3.98
N SER A 18 -8.60 -9.85 2.84
CA SER A 18 -7.27 -9.21 2.78
C SER A 18 -7.28 -7.75 3.28
N LEU A 19 -8.41 -7.07 3.15
CA LEU A 19 -8.62 -5.70 3.60
C LEU A 19 -8.85 -5.62 5.12
N MET A 20 -9.08 -6.73 5.82
CA MET A 20 -9.26 -6.71 7.28
C MET A 20 -7.97 -6.36 8.03
N LEU A 21 -6.81 -6.77 7.51
CA LEU A 21 -5.51 -6.53 8.17
C LEU A 21 -5.23 -5.02 8.33
N PRO A 22 -5.28 -4.17 7.28
CA PRO A 22 -5.08 -2.73 7.45
C PRO A 22 -6.18 -2.05 8.24
N VAL A 23 -7.44 -2.48 8.07
CA VAL A 23 -8.61 -1.88 8.74
C VAL A 23 -8.54 -2.04 10.26
N SER A 24 -7.93 -3.11 10.76
CA SER A 24 -7.73 -3.33 12.20
C SER A 24 -6.86 -2.26 12.88
N VAL A 25 -6.02 -1.55 12.12
CA VAL A 25 -5.08 -0.54 12.65
C VAL A 25 -5.73 0.84 12.74
N LEU A 26 -6.83 1.08 12.00
CA LEU A 26 -7.54 2.35 11.96
C LEU A 26 -8.18 2.74 13.32
N PRO A 27 -8.81 1.84 14.10
CA PRO A 27 -9.36 2.17 15.41
C PRO A 27 -8.29 2.68 16.39
N ALA A 28 -7.13 2.02 16.41
CA ALA A 28 -6.01 2.44 17.25
C ALA A 28 -5.49 3.82 16.83
N ALA A 29 -5.34 4.06 15.52
CA ALA A 29 -4.95 5.37 14.99
C ALA A 29 -5.97 6.46 15.33
N GLY A 30 -7.27 6.17 15.19
CA GLY A 30 -8.35 7.09 15.51
C GLY A 30 -8.39 7.46 16.99
N LEU A 31 -8.17 6.48 17.87
CA LEU A 31 -8.08 6.71 19.31
C LEU A 31 -6.86 7.56 19.67
N LEU A 32 -5.71 7.32 19.03
CA LEU A 32 -4.51 8.13 19.21
C LEU A 32 -4.73 9.59 18.79
N VAL A 33 -5.37 9.81 17.64
CA VAL A 33 -5.74 11.15 17.16
C VAL A 33 -6.71 11.84 18.13
N ALA A 34 -7.74 11.12 18.60
CA ALA A 34 -8.72 11.66 19.54
C ALA A 34 -8.07 12.07 20.87
N LEU A 35 -7.16 11.24 21.40
CA LEU A 35 -6.38 11.56 22.59
C LEU A 35 -5.45 12.75 22.37
N GLY A 36 -4.78 12.84 21.22
CA GLY A 36 -3.94 13.98 20.86
C GLY A 36 -4.73 15.30 20.88
N ARG A 37 -5.94 15.31 20.29
CA ARG A 37 -6.82 16.50 20.32
C ARG A 37 -7.37 16.82 21.71
N ALA A 38 -7.68 15.81 22.51
CA ALA A 38 -8.15 16.00 23.89
C ALA A 38 -7.05 16.64 24.76
N LEU A 39 -5.80 16.20 24.61
CA LEU A 39 -4.64 16.76 25.32
C LEU A 39 -4.31 18.19 24.87
N GLN A 40 -4.43 18.50 23.58
CA GLN A 40 -4.30 19.87 23.07
C GLN A 40 -5.39 20.83 23.59
N SER A 41 -6.57 20.29 23.94
CA SER A 41 -7.70 21.10 24.44
C SER A 41 -7.56 21.49 25.91
N ALA A 42 -6.67 20.84 26.66
CA ALA A 42 -6.34 21.19 28.04
C ALA A 42 -5.42 22.44 28.07
N LYS A 43 -6.01 23.61 27.83
CA LYS A 43 -5.33 24.91 27.86
C LYS A 43 -4.73 25.20 29.24
N GLY A 44 -3.40 25.25 29.32
CA GLY A 44 -2.70 25.77 30.50
C GLY A 44 -1.23 25.35 30.64
N ASN A 45 -0.82 24.23 30.06
CA ASN A 45 0.56 23.73 30.17
C ASN A 45 1.16 23.44 28.78
N ALA A 46 2.20 24.19 28.40
CA ALA A 46 2.89 24.06 27.11
C ALA A 46 3.42 22.64 26.87
N VAL A 47 3.78 21.91 27.93
CA VAL A 47 4.23 20.52 27.86
C VAL A 47 3.08 19.58 27.43
N LEU A 48 1.87 19.82 27.93
CA LEU A 48 0.71 18.98 27.62
C LEU A 48 0.22 19.18 26.18
N ILE A 49 0.32 20.41 25.68
CA ILE A 49 0.06 20.74 24.27
C ILE A 49 1.11 20.06 23.38
N GLY A 50 2.40 20.12 23.74
CA GLY A 50 3.46 19.44 22.99
C GLY A 50 3.28 17.92 22.92
N ILE A 51 2.88 17.27 24.02
CA ILE A 51 2.55 15.83 24.03
C ILE A 51 1.32 15.57 23.15
N GLY A 52 0.31 16.44 23.20
CA GLY A 52 -0.88 16.36 22.34
C GLY A 52 -0.56 16.47 20.85
N ASP A 53 0.37 17.35 20.47
CA ASP A 53 0.84 17.50 19.09
C ASP A 53 1.58 16.27 18.59
N VAL A 54 2.49 15.70 19.40
CA VAL A 54 3.21 14.46 19.06
C VAL A 54 2.26 13.28 18.90
N CYS A 55 1.26 13.16 19.79
CA CYS A 55 0.27 12.09 19.74
C CYS A 55 -0.66 12.24 18.51
N TYR A 56 -1.06 13.48 18.20
CA TYR A 56 -1.84 13.79 17.01
C TYR A 56 -1.07 13.53 15.71
N SER A 57 0.20 13.98 15.63
CA SER A 57 1.05 13.76 14.45
C SER A 57 1.35 12.28 14.20
N GLY A 58 1.57 11.51 15.27
CA GLY A 58 1.74 10.06 15.16
C GLY A 58 0.49 9.37 14.62
N GLY A 59 -0.69 9.79 15.09
CA GLY A 59 -1.97 9.19 14.70
C GLY A 59 -2.33 9.51 13.26
N ILE A 60 -2.18 10.78 12.86
CA ILE A 60 -2.48 11.22 11.49
C ILE A 60 -1.52 10.59 10.47
N SER A 61 -0.27 10.32 10.83
CA SER A 61 0.71 9.65 9.96
C SER A 61 0.25 8.27 9.47
N ILE A 62 -0.49 7.52 10.30
CA ILE A 62 -1.06 6.22 9.91
C ILE A 62 -2.14 6.42 8.84
N PHE A 63 -2.98 7.45 9.00
CA PHE A 63 -4.00 7.79 8.01
C PHE A 63 -3.38 8.25 6.68
N GLU A 64 -2.29 9.02 6.72
CA GLU A 64 -1.55 9.46 5.53
C GLU A 64 -0.91 8.30 4.76
N GLN A 65 -0.44 7.26 5.47
CA GLN A 65 0.16 6.06 4.90
C GLN A 65 -0.85 4.91 4.68
N MET A 66 -2.16 5.14 4.86
CA MET A 66 -3.19 4.13 4.59
C MET A 66 -3.05 3.46 3.21
N PRO A 67 -2.80 4.18 2.10
CA PRO A 67 -2.62 3.55 0.80
C PRO A 67 -1.54 2.46 0.78
N THR A 68 -0.41 2.70 1.44
CA THR A 68 0.70 1.75 1.56
C THR A 68 0.29 0.55 2.41
N LEU A 69 -0.41 0.78 3.52
CA LEU A 69 -0.94 -0.29 4.38
C LEU A 69 -1.91 -1.19 3.62
N PHE A 70 -2.80 -0.61 2.81
CA PHE A 70 -3.72 -1.34 1.95
C PHE A 70 -3.02 -2.11 0.83
N ALA A 71 -1.98 -1.54 0.20
CA ALA A 71 -1.16 -2.25 -0.78
C ALA A 71 -0.52 -3.50 -0.19
N VAL A 72 0.04 -3.40 1.02
CA VAL A 72 0.64 -4.51 1.75
C VAL A 72 -0.39 -5.56 2.15
N GLY A 73 -1.51 -5.13 2.76
CA GLY A 73 -2.57 -6.04 3.21
C GLY A 73 -3.16 -6.86 2.07
N VAL A 74 -3.46 -6.22 0.94
CA VAL A 74 -3.96 -6.90 -0.27
C VAL A 74 -2.91 -7.84 -0.85
N ALA A 75 -1.65 -7.41 -0.94
CA ALA A 75 -0.58 -8.26 -1.46
C ALA A 75 -0.38 -9.53 -0.62
N ILE A 76 -0.29 -9.38 0.70
CA ILE A 76 -0.12 -10.51 1.64
C ILE A 76 -1.34 -11.44 1.62
N GLY A 77 -2.56 -10.88 1.60
CA GLY A 77 -3.79 -11.67 1.60
C GLY A 77 -3.97 -12.52 0.33
N PHE A 78 -3.54 -12.01 -0.83
CA PHE A 78 -3.58 -12.77 -2.08
C PHE A 78 -2.37 -13.68 -2.31
N SER A 79 -1.23 -13.43 -1.63
CA SER A 79 -0.03 -14.26 -1.74
C SER A 79 0.04 -15.40 -0.72
N GLY A 80 -1.05 -15.69 0.00
CA GLY A 80 -1.09 -16.76 1.00
C GLY A 80 -0.23 -16.49 2.24
N GLY A 81 -0.07 -15.23 2.65
CA GLY A 81 0.67 -14.86 3.86
C GLY A 81 2.18 -14.63 3.65
N ALA A 82 2.67 -14.64 2.41
CA ALA A 82 4.08 -14.37 2.13
C ALA A 82 4.48 -12.91 2.45
N ALA A 83 5.29 -12.71 3.49
CA ALA A 83 5.83 -11.40 3.87
C ALA A 83 6.59 -10.68 2.73
N ILE A 84 7.19 -11.44 1.81
CA ILE A 84 7.97 -10.90 0.70
C ILE A 84 7.07 -10.24 -0.36
N ALA A 85 5.82 -10.68 -0.50
CA ALA A 85 4.84 -9.98 -1.33
C ALA A 85 4.48 -8.60 -0.75
N GLY A 86 4.44 -8.49 0.59
CA GLY A 86 4.27 -7.22 1.29
C GLY A 86 5.40 -6.24 1.00
N LEU A 87 6.66 -6.68 1.12
CA LEU A 87 7.82 -5.85 0.77
C LEU A 87 7.82 -5.42 -0.70
N ALA A 88 7.46 -6.32 -1.61
CA ALA A 88 7.34 -5.99 -3.03
C ALA A 88 6.21 -4.97 -3.28
N ALA A 89 5.12 -5.01 -2.52
CA ALA A 89 4.02 -4.08 -2.64
C ALA A 89 4.40 -2.68 -2.17
N VAL A 90 5.19 -2.56 -1.11
CA VAL A 90 5.74 -1.27 -0.66
C VAL A 90 6.63 -0.65 -1.75
N ALA A 91 7.55 -1.43 -2.31
CA ALA A 91 8.43 -0.95 -3.40
C ALA A 91 7.63 -0.58 -4.67
N GLY A 92 6.63 -1.40 -5.04
CA GLY A 92 5.71 -1.13 -6.14
C GLY A 92 4.85 0.12 -5.93
N TYR A 93 4.42 0.37 -4.70
CA TYR A 93 3.61 1.54 -4.36
C TYR A 93 4.46 2.81 -4.38
N PHE A 94 5.68 2.78 -3.83
CA PHE A 94 6.59 3.92 -3.89
C PHE A 94 7.04 4.28 -5.30
N THR A 95 7.23 3.28 -6.17
CA THR A 95 7.51 3.53 -7.59
C THR A 95 6.29 4.15 -8.29
N LEU A 96 5.07 3.65 -8.04
CA LEU A 96 3.85 4.24 -8.58
C LEU A 96 3.70 5.73 -8.22
N ILE A 97 3.84 6.09 -6.93
CA ILE A 97 3.67 7.49 -6.51
C ILE A 97 4.72 8.42 -7.13
N ASN A 98 5.95 7.94 -7.36
CA ASN A 98 7.02 8.72 -7.99
C ASN A 98 6.77 8.89 -9.50
N VAL A 99 6.23 7.87 -10.17
CA VAL A 99 5.82 7.95 -11.57
C VAL A 99 4.65 8.93 -11.72
N LEU A 100 3.60 8.80 -10.89
CA LEU A 100 2.45 9.72 -10.92
C LEU A 100 2.87 11.18 -10.70
N LYS A 101 3.77 11.45 -9.73
CA LYS A 101 4.32 12.80 -9.50
C LYS A 101 5.07 13.35 -10.72
N THR A 102 5.87 12.51 -11.36
CA THR A 102 6.61 12.90 -12.58
C THR A 102 5.64 13.17 -13.73
N THR A 103 4.65 12.31 -13.96
CA THR A 103 3.64 12.49 -15.02
C THR A 103 2.80 13.75 -14.80
N THR A 104 2.37 14.06 -13.57
CA THR A 104 1.63 15.30 -13.29
C THR A 104 2.45 16.56 -13.55
N THR A 105 3.76 16.49 -13.30
CA THR A 105 4.69 17.60 -13.56
C THR A 105 4.85 17.82 -15.07
N LEU A 106 4.93 16.73 -15.85
CA LEU A 106 5.03 16.78 -17.31
C LEU A 106 3.74 17.23 -18.00
N LEU A 107 2.58 16.85 -17.48
CA LEU A 107 1.27 17.21 -18.02
C LEU A 107 0.76 18.59 -17.56
N ALA A 108 1.55 19.35 -16.79
CA ALA A 108 1.18 20.65 -16.20
C ALA A 108 -0.12 20.61 -15.37
N LEU A 109 -0.51 19.44 -14.85
CA LEU A 109 -1.67 19.33 -13.95
C LEU A 109 -1.28 19.87 -12.58
N LYS A 110 -1.94 20.95 -12.16
CA LYS A 110 -1.69 21.67 -10.89
C LYS A 110 -2.10 20.88 -9.64
N LEU A 111 -2.69 19.68 -9.80
CA LEU A 111 -3.08 18.82 -8.68
C LEU A 111 -2.28 17.51 -8.70
N PRO A 112 -1.65 17.13 -7.56
CA PRO A 112 -1.07 15.80 -7.43
C PRO A 112 -2.19 14.76 -7.52
N ILE A 113 -2.03 13.76 -8.40
CA ILE A 113 -2.98 12.65 -8.48
C ILE A 113 -2.82 11.81 -7.21
N ASN A 114 -3.70 12.03 -6.24
CA ASN A 114 -3.76 11.23 -5.04
C ASN A 114 -4.78 10.10 -5.26
N THR A 115 -4.28 8.91 -5.57
CA THR A 115 -5.10 7.71 -5.75
C THR A 115 -5.64 7.13 -4.43
N GLY A 116 -5.19 7.65 -3.27
CA GLY A 116 -5.64 7.21 -1.95
C GLY A 116 -5.57 5.69 -1.75
N VAL A 117 -6.51 5.16 -0.96
CA VAL A 117 -6.62 3.73 -0.66
C VAL A 117 -6.83 2.89 -1.93
N PHE A 118 -7.52 3.44 -2.92
CA PHE A 118 -7.79 2.75 -4.19
C PHE A 118 -6.50 2.44 -4.97
N GLY A 119 -5.57 3.39 -5.04
CA GLY A 119 -4.24 3.17 -5.64
C GLY A 119 -3.43 2.10 -4.91
N GLY A 120 -3.54 2.08 -3.58
CA GLY A 120 -2.95 1.03 -2.74
C GLY A 120 -3.47 -0.36 -3.10
N ILE A 121 -4.81 -0.52 -3.17
CA ILE A 121 -5.46 -1.80 -3.52
C ILE A 121 -5.05 -2.27 -4.92
N LEU A 122 -5.03 -1.37 -5.91
CA LEU A 122 -4.62 -1.68 -7.28
C LEU A 122 -3.19 -2.23 -7.35
N ILE A 123 -2.24 -1.55 -6.68
CA ILE A 123 -0.85 -2.00 -6.61
C ILE A 123 -0.71 -3.29 -5.82
N GLY A 124 -1.45 -3.46 -4.73
CA GLY A 124 -1.48 -4.71 -3.97
C GLY A 124 -1.94 -5.89 -4.84
N LEU A 125 -2.99 -5.71 -5.63
CA LEU A 125 -3.48 -6.72 -6.58
C LEU A 125 -2.48 -7.00 -7.71
N MET A 126 -1.89 -5.94 -8.31
CA MET A 126 -0.85 -6.11 -9.33
C MET A 126 0.37 -6.84 -8.78
N THR A 127 0.82 -6.47 -7.57
CA THR A 127 1.95 -7.12 -6.90
C THR A 127 1.63 -8.57 -6.59
N ALA A 128 0.43 -8.88 -6.11
CA ALA A 128 0.02 -10.26 -5.86
C ALA A 128 -0.03 -11.09 -7.15
N ALA A 129 -0.52 -10.51 -8.25
CA ALA A 129 -0.53 -11.17 -9.56
C ALA A 129 0.90 -11.42 -10.08
N LEU A 130 1.80 -10.45 -9.95
CA LEU A 130 3.20 -10.57 -10.30
C LEU A 130 3.92 -11.57 -9.39
N TYR A 131 3.67 -11.56 -8.09
CA TYR A 131 4.21 -12.54 -7.15
C TYR A 131 3.79 -13.96 -7.55
N LYS A 132 2.50 -14.18 -7.81
CA LYS A 132 2.00 -15.49 -8.24
C LYS A 132 2.65 -15.97 -9.56
N LYS A 133 2.91 -15.05 -10.49
CA LYS A 133 3.53 -15.35 -11.80
C LYS A 133 5.06 -15.54 -11.74
N PHE A 134 5.76 -14.80 -10.88
CA PHE A 134 7.24 -14.72 -10.88
C PHE A 134 7.91 -15.33 -9.63
N HIS A 135 7.16 -15.81 -8.63
CA HIS A 135 7.76 -16.36 -7.39
C HIS A 135 8.62 -17.62 -7.59
N GLU A 136 8.45 -18.34 -8.71
CA GLU A 136 9.23 -19.55 -9.05
C GLU A 136 10.16 -19.38 -10.26
N THR A 137 10.23 -18.20 -10.88
CA THR A 137 11.07 -18.01 -12.07
C THR A 137 12.55 -17.89 -11.68
N LYS A 138 13.34 -18.92 -12.02
CA LYS A 138 14.81 -18.94 -11.88
C LYS A 138 15.45 -18.19 -13.05
N LEU A 139 16.27 -17.17 -12.75
CA LEU A 139 17.05 -16.42 -13.75
C LEU A 139 18.45 -17.05 -13.95
N PRO A 140 19.10 -16.82 -15.12
CA PRO A 140 20.43 -17.32 -15.44
C PRO A 140 21.52 -16.82 -14.47
N PRO A 141 22.68 -17.52 -14.35
CA PRO A 141 23.65 -17.37 -13.25
C PRO A 141 24.17 -15.96 -12.99
N PHE A 142 24.24 -15.10 -14.01
CA PHE A 142 24.70 -13.70 -13.91
C PHE A 142 23.68 -12.75 -13.26
N LEU A 143 22.38 -13.11 -13.21
CA LEU A 143 21.30 -12.38 -12.54
C LEU A 143 20.75 -13.16 -11.33
N GLY A 144 21.52 -14.14 -10.84
CA GLY A 144 21.16 -15.05 -9.75
C GLY A 144 20.68 -14.34 -8.46
N PHE A 145 21.17 -13.12 -8.21
CA PHE A 145 20.81 -12.28 -7.07
C PHE A 145 19.38 -11.74 -7.10
N PHE A 146 18.79 -11.61 -8.30
CA PHE A 146 17.43 -11.14 -8.54
C PHE A 146 16.42 -12.28 -8.78
N SER A 147 16.86 -13.54 -8.78
CA SER A 147 16.01 -14.71 -8.97
C SER A 147 14.90 -14.81 -7.92
N GLY A 148 13.70 -15.20 -8.34
CA GLY A 148 12.56 -15.44 -7.45
C GLY A 148 11.99 -14.16 -6.83
N LYS A 149 11.86 -14.13 -5.49
CA LYS A 149 11.02 -13.14 -4.79
C LYS A 149 11.58 -11.70 -4.78
N ARG A 150 12.82 -11.49 -5.25
CA ARG A 150 13.52 -10.19 -5.33
C ARG A 150 13.44 -9.53 -6.71
N LEU A 151 12.94 -10.25 -7.71
CA LEU A 151 12.67 -9.76 -9.07
C LEU A 151 11.38 -8.93 -9.13
N VAL A 152 10.44 -9.24 -8.23
CA VAL A 152 9.09 -8.66 -8.20
C VAL A 152 9.11 -7.13 -8.13
N PRO A 153 9.92 -6.47 -7.28
CA PRO A 153 10.01 -5.01 -7.26
C PRO A 153 10.49 -4.40 -8.58
N ILE A 154 11.42 -5.06 -9.27
CA ILE A 154 12.03 -4.57 -10.53
C ILE A 154 11.04 -4.69 -11.68
N VAL A 155 10.30 -5.81 -11.75
CA VAL A 155 9.27 -6.01 -12.77
C VAL A 155 8.05 -5.10 -12.52
N THR A 156 7.68 -4.86 -11.26
CA THR A 156 6.63 -3.88 -10.93
C THR A 156 7.07 -2.47 -11.33
N ALA A 157 8.32 -2.08 -11.05
CA ALA A 157 8.87 -0.80 -11.49
C ALA A 157 8.89 -0.67 -13.02
N ALA A 158 9.33 -1.70 -13.74
CA ALA A 158 9.39 -1.69 -15.20
C ALA A 158 8.01 -1.70 -15.86
N SER A 159 7.05 -2.45 -15.31
CA SER A 159 5.67 -2.51 -15.83
C SER A 159 4.87 -1.25 -15.52
N ALA A 160 5.15 -0.56 -14.41
CA ALA A 160 4.58 0.75 -14.12
C ALA A 160 5.04 1.80 -15.15
N VAL A 161 6.31 1.74 -15.59
CA VAL A 161 6.84 2.63 -16.64
C VAL A 161 6.27 2.28 -18.01
N GLY A 162 6.19 1.00 -18.37
CA GLY A 162 5.71 0.56 -19.69
C GLY A 162 4.22 0.77 -19.96
N ARG A 163 3.41 1.07 -18.94
CA ARG A 163 1.98 1.36 -19.09
C ARG A 163 1.67 2.86 -19.14
N THR A 164 2.71 3.69 -19.04
CA THR A 164 2.65 5.16 -19.09
C THR A 164 3.28 5.77 -20.35
N ALA A 165 3.77 4.93 -21.27
CA ALA A 165 4.13 5.28 -22.64
C ALA A 165 3.06 4.77 -23.60
#